data_AF-A0A382NKY9-F1
#
_entry.id   AF-A0A382NKY9-F1
#
_cell.length_a   1.000
_cell.length_b   1.000
_cell.length_c   1.000
_cell.angle_alpha   90.00
_cell.angle_beta   90.00
_cell.angle_gamma   90.00
#
_symmetry.space_group_name_H-M   'P 1'
#
loop_
_entity.id
_entity.type
_entity.pdbx_description
1 polymer ?
#
loop_
_entity_poly.entity_id
_entity_poly.type
_entity_poly.pdbx_seq_one_letter_code
_entity_poly.pdbx_strand_id
1 'polypeptide(L)'
;MNSLKKPASAFVNRHIGSKENEIQSMLNELKFTSLNYLTNTIVPENIHCNSSLNLPKALSETETKKRLYGLARRNSVYRSYIGMGYYGTVT
;
A
#
# COMPACT_ATOMS: atom_id res chain seq x y z
N MET A 1 1.98 29.35 9.70
CA MET A 1 1.53 28.15 10.44
C MET A 1 1.69 26.94 9.51
N ASN A 2 2.70 26.12 9.78
CA ASN A 2 3.27 25.16 8.83
C ASN A 2 2.36 23.95 8.59
N SER A 3 2.08 23.71 7.30
CA SER A 3 1.32 22.59 6.77
C SER A 3 2.08 21.28 6.94
N LEU A 4 1.72 20.48 7.96
CA LEU A 4 2.23 19.13 8.18
C LEU A 4 1.62 18.11 7.19
N LYS A 5 1.81 18.32 5.88
CA LYS A 5 1.56 17.25 4.91
C LYS A 5 2.75 16.29 4.93
N LYS A 6 2.60 15.15 5.62
CA LYS A 6 3.57 14.05 5.50
C LYS A 6 3.57 13.55 4.04
N PRO A 7 4.74 13.28 3.44
CA PRO A 7 4.81 12.84 2.05
C PRO A 7 4.29 11.40 1.89
N ALA A 8 3.88 11.02 0.68
CA ALA A 8 3.48 9.65 0.36
C ALA A 8 4.58 8.60 0.64
N SER A 9 5.86 9.00 0.54
CA SER A 9 7.01 8.17 0.89
C SER A 9 7.03 7.74 2.36
N ALA A 10 6.38 8.49 3.26
CA ALA A 10 6.28 8.12 4.67
C ALA A 10 5.46 6.85 4.90
N PHE A 11 4.51 6.53 4.01
CA PHE A 11 3.76 5.27 4.10
C PHE A 11 4.65 4.07 3.75
N VAL A 12 5.39 4.15 2.64
CA VAL A 12 6.28 3.06 2.18
C VAL A 12 7.28 2.71 3.28
N ASN A 13 7.88 3.70 3.92
CA ASN A 13 8.86 3.50 5.00
C ASN A 13 8.26 2.91 6.29
N ARG A 14 6.94 3.00 6.49
CA ARG A 14 6.24 2.36 7.63
C ARG A 14 5.66 1.00 7.27
N HIS A 15 5.40 0.77 5.99
CA HIS A 15 4.84 -0.48 5.49
C HIS A 15 5.93 -1.51 5.25
N ILE A 16 7.06 -1.10 4.65
CA ILE A 16 8.23 -1.94 4.44
C ILE A 16 9.10 -1.86 5.70
N GLY A 17 9.18 -2.96 6.45
CA GLY A 17 9.92 -3.02 7.71
C GLY A 17 11.44 -2.99 7.54
N SER A 18 11.93 -3.58 6.45
CA SER A 18 13.37 -3.69 6.20
C SER A 18 14.00 -2.35 5.84
N LYS A 19 15.05 -2.00 6.56
CA LYS A 19 15.91 -0.85 6.26
C LYS A 19 17.00 -1.22 5.26
N GLU A 20 17.62 -0.22 4.65
CA GLU A 20 18.67 -0.41 3.64
C GLU A 20 19.81 -1.35 4.10
N ASN A 21 20.25 -1.23 5.35
CA ASN A 21 21.29 -2.08 5.93
C ASN A 21 20.85 -3.54 6.13
N GLU A 22 19.57 -3.77 6.46
CA GLU A 22 18.99 -5.11 6.58
C GLU A 22 18.81 -5.73 5.20
N ILE A 23 18.33 -4.95 4.22
CA ILE A 23 18.24 -5.36 2.81
C ILE A 23 19.62 -5.79 2.30
N GLN A 24 20.65 -4.98 2.55
CA GLN A 24 22.01 -5.32 2.12
C GLN A 24 22.55 -6.57 2.82
N SER A 25 22.29 -6.73 4.11
CA SER A 25 22.68 -7.94 4.86
C SER A 25 22.04 -9.20 4.27
N MET A 26 20.75 -9.15 3.96
CA MET A 26 20.02 -10.26 3.34
C MET A 26 20.52 -10.55 1.92
N LEU A 27 20.78 -9.52 1.11
CA LEU A 27 21.34 -9.67 -0.23
C LEU A 27 22.72 -10.34 -0.20
N ASN A 28 23.58 -9.96 0.74
CA ASN A 28 24.90 -10.55 0.92
C ASN A 28 24.82 -12.04 1.27
N GLU A 29 23.92 -12.43 2.18
CA GLU A 29 23.68 -13.83 2.54
C GLU A 29 23.26 -14.66 1.32
N LEU A 30 22.38 -14.08 0.49
CA LEU A 30 21.91 -14.71 -0.74
C LEU A 30 22.90 -14.59 -1.91
N LYS A 31 24.03 -13.90 -1.72
CA LYS A 31 25.07 -13.62 -2.74
C LYS A 31 24.56 -12.81 -3.94
N PHE A 32 23.62 -11.88 -3.70
CA PHE A 32 23.15 -10.91 -4.69
C PHE A 32 23.69 -9.51 -4.40
N THR A 33 23.89 -8.71 -5.45
CA THR A 33 24.41 -7.33 -5.36
C THR A 33 23.33 -6.26 -5.27
N SER A 34 22.08 -6.58 -5.65
CA SER A 34 20.94 -5.66 -5.59
C SER A 34 19.60 -6.40 -5.66
N LEU A 35 18.53 -5.71 -5.24
CA LEU A 35 17.15 -6.20 -5.40
C LEU A 35 16.77 -6.38 -6.88
N ASN A 36 17.28 -5.53 -7.78
CA ASN A 36 17.05 -5.67 -9.22
C ASN A 36 17.71 -6.94 -9.76
N TYR A 37 18.95 -7.21 -9.37
CA TYR A 37 19.66 -8.42 -9.79
C TYR A 37 18.96 -9.68 -9.28
N LEU A 38 18.50 -9.67 -8.02
CA LEU A 38 17.69 -10.74 -7.44
C LEU A 38 16.39 -10.97 -8.23
N THR A 39 15.64 -9.89 -8.51
CA THR A 39 14.34 -9.97 -9.20
C THR A 39 14.50 -10.51 -10.62
N ASN A 40 15.47 -10.00 -11.39
CA ASN A 40 15.74 -10.43 -12.75
C ASN A 40 16.23 -11.88 -12.83
N THR A 41 16.86 -12.40 -11.78
CA THR A 41 17.31 -13.79 -11.72
C THR A 41 16.17 -14.76 -11.43
N ILE A 42 15.19 -14.34 -10.62
CA ILE A 42 14.09 -15.20 -10.14
C ILE A 42 12.89 -15.18 -11.08
N VAL A 43 12.55 -14.02 -11.65
CA VAL A 43 11.36 -13.87 -12.50
C VAL A 43 11.74 -14.12 -13.97
N PRO A 44 11.17 -15.15 -14.63
CA PRO A 44 11.42 -15.38 -16.06
C PRO A 44 11.03 -14.18 -16.92
N GLU A 45 11.90 -13.80 -17.86
CA GLU A 45 11.73 -12.59 -18.68
C GLU A 45 10.41 -12.56 -19.45
N ASN A 46 9.93 -13.72 -19.91
CA ASN A 46 8.69 -13.83 -20.70
C ASN A 46 7.42 -13.49 -19.92
N ILE A 47 7.48 -13.46 -18.59
CA ILE A 47 6.36 -13.05 -17.71
C ILE A 47 6.69 -11.78 -16.91
N HIS A 48 7.88 -11.21 -17.08
CA HIS A 48 8.28 -10.01 -16.35
C HIS A 48 7.64 -8.76 -16.96
N CYS A 49 6.97 -7.97 -16.13
CA CYS A 49 6.35 -6.73 -16.56
C CYS A 49 7.37 -5.58 -16.52
N ASN A 50 7.94 -5.24 -17.68
CA ASN A 50 8.96 -4.18 -17.79
C ASN A 50 8.38 -2.75 -17.82
N SER A 51 7.06 -2.60 -17.87
CA SER A 51 6.40 -1.30 -17.86
C SER A 51 6.04 -0.87 -16.44
N SER A 52 6.21 0.42 -16.15
CA SER A 52 5.66 1.00 -14.92
C SER A 52 4.15 0.83 -14.85
N LEU A 53 3.63 0.57 -13.66
CA LEU A 53 2.18 0.44 -13.45
C LEU A 53 1.49 1.77 -13.71
N ASN A 54 0.41 1.74 -14.50
CA ASN A 54 -0.43 2.91 -14.76
C ASN A 54 -1.35 3.21 -13.56
N LEU A 55 -0.77 3.74 -12.49
CA LEU A 55 -1.47 4.07 -11.24
C LEU A 55 -1.51 5.58 -11.00
N PRO A 56 -2.56 6.10 -10.34
CA PRO A 56 -2.58 7.48 -9.88
C PRO A 56 -1.41 7.77 -8.92
N LYS A 57 -1.01 9.04 -8.84
CA LYS A 57 0.00 9.48 -7.88
C LYS A 57 -0.34 9.01 -6.46
N ALA A 58 0.65 8.45 -5.78
CA ALA A 58 0.53 8.01 -4.40
C ALA A 58 0.08 9.16 -3.49
N LEU A 59 -0.89 8.88 -2.62
CA LEU A 59 -1.38 9.81 -1.62
C LEU A 59 -0.62 9.60 -0.30
N SER A 60 -0.48 10.66 0.49
CA SER A 60 -0.12 10.50 1.89
C SER A 60 -1.25 9.81 2.66
N GLU A 61 -0.94 9.22 3.82
CA GLU A 61 -1.97 8.56 4.62
C GLU A 61 -3.09 9.50 5.08
N THR A 62 -2.75 10.74 5.42
CA THR A 62 -3.74 11.76 5.78
C THR A 62 -4.66 12.08 4.60
N GLU A 63 -4.11 12.19 3.39
CA GLU A 63 -4.88 12.41 2.16
C GLU A 63 -5.73 11.19 1.81
N THR A 64 -5.20 9.97 1.95
CA THR A 64 -5.93 8.71 1.77
C THR A 64 -7.12 8.66 2.72
N LYS A 65 -6.92 8.89 4.02
CA LYS A 65 -7.99 8.92 5.02
C LYS A 65 -9.06 9.95 4.63
N LYS A 66 -8.68 11.18 4.30
CA LYS A 66 -9.61 12.23 3.86
C LYS A 66 -10.42 11.82 2.63
N ARG A 67 -9.76 11.23 1.62
CA ARG A 67 -10.41 10.74 0.40
C ARG A 67 -11.40 9.64 0.70
N LEU A 68 -11.02 8.65 1.50
CA LEU A 68 -11.89 7.54 1.90
C LEU A 68 -13.12 8.02 2.68
N TYR A 69 -12.98 8.97 3.60
CA TYR A 69 -14.13 9.59 4.26
C TYR A 69 -15.06 10.30 3.28
N GLY A 70 -14.50 11.01 2.29
CA GLY A 70 -15.30 11.64 1.23
C GLY A 70 -16.12 10.62 0.44
N LEU A 71 -15.52 9.46 0.11
CA LEU A 71 -16.21 8.39 -0.58
C LEU A 71 -17.29 7.74 0.30
N ALA A 72 -16.97 7.44 1.56
CA ALA A 72 -17.86 6.78 2.51
C ALA A 72 -19.11 7.63 2.83
N ARG A 73 -18.97 8.96 2.85
CA ARG A 73 -20.09 9.90 3.06
C ARG A 73 -21.17 9.85 1.98
N ARG A 74 -20.89 9.23 0.84
CA ARG A 74 -21.89 9.05 -0.23
C ARG A 74 -22.81 7.86 0.03
N ASN A 75 -22.50 7.01 1.02
CA ASN A 75 -23.36 5.89 1.38
C ASN A 75 -24.55 6.38 2.23
N SER A 76 -25.73 5.81 1.99
CA SER A 76 -26.92 6.02 2.82
C SER A 76 -27.05 4.89 3.82
N VAL A 77 -26.87 5.19 5.11
CA VAL A 77 -27.00 4.21 6.18
C VAL A 77 -28.45 4.18 6.66
N TYR A 78 -29.17 3.11 6.29
CA TYR A 78 -30.54 2.87 6.72
C TYR A 78 -30.63 1.87 7.87
N ARG A 79 -31.70 1.97 8.64
CA ARG A 79 -32.16 0.85 9.47
C ARG A 79 -32.63 -0.27 8.55
N SER A 80 -31.79 -1.29 8.41
CA SER A 80 -32.00 -2.37 7.45
C SER A 80 -32.68 -3.54 8.14
N TYR A 81 -33.90 -3.86 7.70
CA TYR A 81 -34.70 -5.01 8.17
C TYR A 81 -34.92 -6.07 7.07
N ILE A 82 -34.02 -6.11 6.08
CA ILE A 82 -34.07 -7.08 4.98
C ILE A 82 -33.95 -8.52 5.52
N GLY A 83 -33.17 -8.71 6.59
CA GLY A 83 -32.93 -10.02 7.19
C GLY A 83 -31.96 -10.84 6.35
N MET A 84 -32.36 -12.04 5.94
CA MET A 84 -31.55 -12.94 5.11
C MET A 84 -30.17 -13.26 5.68
N GLY A 85 -30.05 -13.35 7.01
CA GLY A 85 -28.82 -13.73 7.70
C GLY A 85 -27.96 -12.58 8.24
N TYR A 86 -28.36 -11.32 8.02
CA TYR A 86 -27.70 -10.15 8.63
C TYR A 86 -28.70 -9.28 9.39
N TYR A 87 -28.37 -9.00 10.66
CA TYR A 87 -29.21 -8.23 11.57
C TYR A 87 -28.37 -7.16 12.26
N GLY A 88 -28.87 -5.92 12.31
CA GLY A 88 -28.19 -4.83 13.02
C GLY A 88 -28.12 -5.12 14.53
N THR A 89 -26.98 -4.81 15.15
CA THR A 89 -26.75 -5.01 16.59
C THR A 89 -26.17 -3.75 17.24
N VAL A 90 -26.11 -3.75 18.57
CA VAL A 90 -25.39 -2.75 19.36
C VAL A 90 -23.96 -3.26 19.54
N THR A 91 -22.97 -2.51 19.01
CA THR A 91 -21.53 -2.82 19.05
C THR A 91 -20.74 -1.75 19.78
#